data_AF-A0A182SGL6-F1
#
_entry.id   AF-A0A182SGL6-F1
#
_cell.length_a   1.000
_cell.length_b   1.000
_cell.length_c   1.000
_cell.angle_alpha   90.00
_cell.angle_beta   90.00
_cell.angle_gamma   90.00
#
_symmetry.space_group_name_H-M   'P 1'
#
loop_
_entity.id
_entity.type
_entity.pdbx_description
1 polymer ?
#
loop_
_entity_poly.entity_id
_entity_poly.type
_entity_poly.pdbx_seq_one_letter_code
_entity_poly.pdbx_strand_id
1 'polypeptide(L)'
;MFYNAENIVATGIEVGYDRIFLATPRLFSGVPATLSSISRDSYGDSPQLEAYPSWSHHRAGTNEYNCSDIGLVSVYRIRIDSCNRLWALDAGVSRSLEDFDITCPPKILIYDLYTNQVVRRIDFPTEVIRGESLFTNIIVDETTSRKENHCDDVFVYITDTVAPGIVVYDSGKDLTWRLSHPAMYPDPDFAESRILEHRFTLMDGVVGLAFDPEAAILYFQPLATDRLLAQDKERVQFAADLRTPDRDGTALYILTSKFHRFYLKNLDANEVNTRILRIDGVNFYSKQPHPYNYEPVAIIEKTKPINPFFVLNSGEKTFPPPHVPRPQFGLNGEIFIPKVNSHFHDFNGLRFPKSLNFNHTTLLH
;
A
#
# COMPACT_ATOMS: atom_id res chain seq x y z
N MET A 1 3.28 10.27 -24.78
CA MET A 1 4.01 11.19 -23.87
C MET A 1 5.46 10.72 -23.79
N PHE A 2 6.44 11.63 -23.72
CA PHE A 2 7.87 11.27 -23.73
C PHE A 2 8.36 10.86 -22.34
N TYR A 3 9.27 9.88 -22.28
CA TYR A 3 9.97 9.45 -21.06
C TYR A 3 10.77 10.60 -20.42
N ASN A 4 10.69 10.73 -19.10
CA ASN A 4 11.54 11.64 -18.33
C ASN A 4 12.07 10.93 -17.07
N ALA A 5 13.38 10.69 -17.04
CA ALA A 5 14.06 10.00 -15.95
C ALA A 5 13.90 10.72 -14.59
N GLU A 6 13.89 12.06 -14.59
CA GLU A 6 13.78 12.86 -13.35
C GLU A 6 12.37 12.81 -12.75
N ASN A 7 11.39 12.32 -13.50
CA ASN A 7 10.01 12.16 -13.06
C ASN A 7 9.68 10.72 -12.61
N ILE A 8 10.69 9.84 -12.50
CA ILE A 8 10.51 8.45 -12.05
C ILE A 8 11.08 8.30 -10.64
N VAL A 9 10.23 7.90 -9.70
CA VAL A 9 10.63 7.49 -8.36
C VAL A 9 9.95 6.17 -8.02
N ALA A 10 10.72 5.23 -7.45
CA ALA A 10 10.15 3.99 -6.93
C ALA A 10 9.55 4.28 -5.55
N THR A 11 8.28 3.93 -5.38
CA THR A 11 7.61 4.04 -4.08
C THR A 11 7.55 2.69 -3.39
N GLY A 12 7.36 1.58 -4.12
CA GLY A 12 7.24 0.24 -3.55
C GLY A 12 8.22 -0.78 -4.12
N ILE A 13 8.58 -1.77 -3.30
CA ILE A 13 9.43 -2.91 -3.67
C ILE A 13 8.79 -4.21 -3.20
N GLU A 14 8.97 -5.26 -3.99
CA GLU A 14 8.78 -6.64 -3.55
C GLU A 14 9.89 -7.55 -4.06
N VAL A 15 10.32 -8.49 -3.22
CA VAL A 15 11.44 -9.39 -3.53
C VAL A 15 10.91 -10.80 -3.79
N GLY A 16 10.88 -11.17 -5.06
CA GLY A 16 10.51 -12.50 -5.53
C GLY A 16 11.68 -13.51 -5.46
N TYR A 17 11.46 -14.69 -6.04
CA TYR A 17 12.50 -15.73 -6.10
C TYR A 17 13.65 -15.36 -7.04
N ASP A 18 13.33 -14.97 -8.26
CA ASP A 18 14.26 -14.67 -9.36
C ASP A 18 14.33 -13.17 -9.68
N ARG A 19 13.35 -12.39 -9.22
CA ARG A 19 13.20 -10.97 -9.58
C ARG A 19 12.93 -10.09 -8.36
N ILE A 20 13.30 -8.82 -8.49
CA ILE A 20 12.84 -7.74 -7.62
C ILE A 20 11.87 -6.89 -8.42
N PHE A 21 10.68 -6.68 -7.87
CA PHE A 21 9.64 -5.86 -8.47
C PHE A 21 9.67 -4.45 -7.87
N LEU A 22 9.41 -3.46 -8.71
CA LEU A 22 9.40 -2.05 -8.34
C LEU A 22 8.12 -1.38 -8.85
N ALA A 23 7.45 -0.69 -7.94
CA ALA A 23 6.33 0.18 -8.23
C ALA A 23 6.83 1.61 -8.42
N THR A 24 6.59 2.17 -9.61
CA THR A 24 6.93 3.54 -10.01
C THR A 24 5.63 4.26 -10.40
N PRO A 25 4.85 4.76 -9.43
CA PRO A 25 3.58 5.41 -9.72
C PRO A 25 3.80 6.63 -10.62
N ARG A 26 2.81 6.95 -11.44
CA ARG A 26 2.83 8.11 -12.34
C ARG A 26 2.55 9.38 -11.54
N LEU A 27 3.45 9.77 -10.62
CA LEU A 27 3.32 10.98 -9.80
C LEU A 27 3.41 12.25 -10.64
N PHE A 28 4.21 12.20 -11.70
CA PHE A 28 4.32 13.21 -12.74
C PHE A 28 4.24 12.56 -14.12
N SER A 29 4.11 13.37 -15.16
CA SER A 29 4.24 12.94 -16.53
C SER A 29 5.62 12.34 -16.86
N GLY A 30 5.68 11.42 -17.82
CA GLY A 30 6.94 10.85 -18.32
C GLY A 30 7.38 9.52 -17.69
N VAL A 31 6.47 8.86 -16.95
CA VAL A 31 6.67 7.51 -16.42
C VAL A 31 6.08 6.46 -17.38
N PRO A 32 6.93 5.72 -18.15
CA PRO A 32 6.45 4.81 -19.19
C PRO A 32 5.82 3.55 -18.59
N ALA A 33 6.52 2.85 -17.69
CA ALA A 33 5.99 1.68 -16.97
C ALA A 33 5.82 2.02 -15.49
N THR A 34 4.66 1.65 -14.92
CA THR A 34 4.37 1.90 -13.50
C THR A 34 4.68 0.70 -12.59
N LEU A 35 4.89 -0.46 -13.19
CA LEU A 35 5.30 -1.68 -12.53
C LEU A 35 6.39 -2.31 -13.39
N SER A 36 7.54 -2.55 -12.78
CA SER A 36 8.71 -3.11 -13.46
C SER A 36 9.37 -4.18 -12.61
N SER A 37 10.25 -4.96 -13.21
CA SER A 37 11.12 -5.91 -12.51
C SER A 37 12.57 -5.79 -12.95
N ILE A 38 13.47 -6.26 -12.08
CA ILE A 38 14.87 -6.53 -12.39
C ILE A 38 15.21 -7.96 -11.95
N SER A 39 16.13 -8.61 -12.65
CA SER A 39 16.67 -9.89 -12.20
C SER A 39 17.43 -9.72 -10.88
N ARG A 40 17.31 -10.68 -9.96
CA ARG A 40 18.15 -10.74 -8.75
C ARG A 40 19.60 -11.06 -9.05
N ASP A 41 19.85 -11.70 -10.19
CA ASP A 41 21.20 -12.03 -10.67
C ASP A 41 21.86 -10.85 -11.40
N SER A 42 21.18 -9.70 -11.51
CA SER A 42 21.77 -8.49 -12.05
C SER A 42 22.87 -7.97 -11.11
N TYR A 43 24.08 -7.84 -11.64
CA TYR A 43 25.23 -7.27 -10.94
C TYR A 43 25.55 -5.88 -11.48
N GLY A 44 26.00 -4.99 -10.58
CA GLY A 44 26.38 -3.63 -10.91
C GLY A 44 25.34 -2.60 -10.53
N ASP A 45 25.68 -1.34 -10.78
CA ASP A 45 24.84 -0.20 -10.43
C ASP A 45 23.81 0.07 -11.55
N SER A 46 22.64 0.59 -11.17
CA SER A 46 21.59 1.07 -12.09
C SER A 46 21.12 0.03 -13.12
N PRO A 47 20.60 -1.15 -12.69
CA PRO A 47 20.06 -2.14 -13.60
C PRO A 47 18.87 -1.57 -14.40
N GLN A 48 18.74 -2.01 -15.66
CA GLN A 48 17.63 -1.60 -16.50
C GLN A 48 16.32 -2.22 -15.98
N LEU A 49 15.29 -1.37 -15.81
CA LEU A 49 13.96 -1.81 -15.44
C LEU A 49 13.24 -2.43 -16.65
N GLU A 50 12.67 -3.61 -16.46
CA GLU A 50 11.82 -4.28 -17.44
C GLU A 50 10.35 -4.10 -17.08
N ALA A 51 9.54 -3.58 -18.01
CA ALA A 51 8.11 -3.37 -17.79
C ALA A 51 7.41 -4.71 -17.51
N TYR A 52 6.72 -4.80 -16.38
CA TYR A 52 6.08 -6.05 -15.95
C TYR A 52 4.54 -6.01 -16.12
N PRO A 53 3.91 -7.11 -16.57
CA PRO A 53 4.54 -8.29 -17.18
C PRO A 53 5.04 -8.00 -18.60
N SER A 54 4.52 -6.96 -19.25
CA SER A 54 4.98 -6.44 -20.53
C SER A 54 4.45 -5.03 -20.77
N TRP A 55 4.96 -4.36 -21.81
CA TRP A 55 4.53 -3.00 -22.21
C TRP A 55 3.02 -2.88 -22.50
N SER A 56 2.33 -3.96 -22.85
CA SER A 56 0.88 -3.94 -23.12
C SER A 56 0.05 -3.55 -21.89
N HIS A 57 0.57 -3.76 -20.67
CA HIS A 57 -0.08 -3.32 -19.44
C HIS A 57 0.13 -1.83 -19.14
N HIS A 58 1.03 -1.15 -19.85
CA HIS A 58 1.46 0.21 -19.51
C HIS A 58 0.99 1.26 -20.51
N ARG A 59 0.00 0.95 -21.35
CA ARG A 59 -0.53 1.85 -22.39
C ARG A 59 -1.09 3.18 -21.86
N ALA A 60 -1.49 3.24 -20.58
CA ALA A 60 -1.84 4.52 -19.95
C ALA A 60 -0.68 5.54 -19.95
N GLY A 61 0.59 5.10 -20.01
CA GLY A 61 1.75 5.99 -20.15
C GLY A 61 1.82 6.72 -21.51
N THR A 62 1.09 6.23 -22.52
CA THR A 62 0.93 6.90 -23.82
C THR A 62 -0.45 7.54 -24.00
N ASN A 63 -1.24 7.64 -22.91
CA ASN A 63 -2.65 8.05 -22.92
C ASN A 63 -3.56 7.13 -23.74
N GLU A 64 -3.17 5.87 -23.93
CA GLU A 64 -3.95 4.85 -24.62
C GLU A 64 -4.49 3.85 -23.58
N TYR A 65 -5.63 4.12 -22.97
CA TYR A 65 -6.16 3.26 -21.93
C TYR A 65 -7.66 3.02 -22.05
N ASN A 66 -8.08 1.87 -21.53
CA ASN A 66 -9.47 1.50 -21.32
C ASN A 66 -9.57 0.95 -19.91
N CYS A 67 -10.39 1.58 -19.05
CA CYS A 67 -10.50 1.20 -17.65
C CYS A 67 -11.13 -0.20 -17.46
N SER A 68 -11.79 -0.75 -18.48
CA SER A 68 -12.31 -2.13 -18.48
C SER A 68 -11.24 -3.18 -18.78
N ASP A 69 -10.09 -2.80 -19.33
CA ASP A 69 -8.98 -3.72 -19.63
C ASP A 69 -8.10 -3.95 -18.39
N ILE A 70 -7.23 -4.96 -18.44
CA ILE A 70 -6.21 -5.26 -17.42
C ILE A 70 -4.98 -4.33 -17.48
N GLY A 71 -5.15 -3.12 -18.03
CA GLY A 71 -4.10 -2.11 -18.10
C GLY A 71 -3.87 -1.40 -16.76
N LEU A 72 -2.62 -1.07 -16.46
CA LEU A 72 -2.17 -0.38 -15.27
C LEU A 72 -2.04 1.13 -15.51
N VAL A 73 -2.60 1.92 -14.59
CA VAL A 73 -2.52 3.39 -14.62
C VAL A 73 -1.44 3.93 -13.68
N SER A 74 -1.40 3.53 -12.42
CA SER A 74 -0.43 4.07 -11.46
C SER A 74 -0.34 3.15 -10.26
N VAL A 75 0.62 2.24 -10.29
CA VAL A 75 0.86 1.28 -9.22
C VAL A 75 1.70 1.93 -8.13
N TYR A 76 1.16 2.03 -6.91
CA TYR A 76 1.87 2.59 -5.76
C TYR A 76 2.59 1.52 -4.95
N ARG A 77 1.94 0.36 -4.77
CA ARG A 77 2.42 -0.73 -3.93
C ARG A 77 2.11 -2.09 -4.53
N ILE A 78 2.96 -3.03 -4.15
CA ILE A 78 2.92 -4.41 -4.57
C ILE A 78 3.15 -5.33 -3.38
N ARG A 79 2.55 -6.53 -3.38
CA ARG A 79 2.79 -7.59 -2.38
C ARG A 79 2.91 -8.94 -3.07
N ILE A 80 3.81 -9.80 -2.58
CA ILE A 80 3.83 -11.21 -2.98
C ILE A 80 3.22 -12.02 -1.85
N ASP A 81 2.20 -12.82 -2.16
CA ASP A 81 1.58 -13.73 -1.20
C ASP A 81 2.31 -15.08 -1.11
N SER A 82 1.93 -15.91 -0.14
CA SER A 82 2.52 -17.24 0.06
C SER A 82 2.28 -18.22 -1.12
N CYS A 83 1.34 -17.92 -2.01
CA CYS A 83 1.05 -18.68 -3.23
C CYS A 83 1.87 -18.21 -4.45
N ASN A 84 2.86 -17.34 -4.25
CA ASN A 84 3.71 -16.79 -5.31
C ASN A 84 2.91 -15.97 -6.35
N ARG A 85 1.93 -15.20 -5.88
CA ARG A 85 1.18 -14.26 -6.71
C ARG A 85 1.54 -12.83 -6.33
N LEU A 86 1.72 -11.97 -7.33
CA LEU A 86 2.00 -10.55 -7.16
C LEU A 86 0.69 -9.75 -7.19
N TRP A 87 0.34 -9.13 -6.07
CA TRP A 87 -0.77 -8.22 -5.92
C TRP A 87 -0.29 -6.80 -6.24
N ALA A 88 -0.81 -6.18 -7.29
CA ALA A 88 -0.48 -4.82 -7.68
C ALA A 88 -1.66 -3.88 -7.41
N LEU A 89 -1.48 -2.94 -6.48
CA LEU A 89 -2.44 -1.90 -6.17
C LEU A 89 -2.28 -0.73 -7.16
N ASP A 90 -3.19 -0.66 -8.12
CA ASP A 90 -3.29 0.43 -9.08
C ASP A 90 -4.28 1.48 -8.56
N ALA A 91 -3.77 2.68 -8.28
CA ALA A 91 -4.56 3.77 -7.74
C ALA A 91 -5.51 4.39 -8.79
N GLY A 92 -5.27 4.17 -10.08
CA GLY A 92 -6.08 4.76 -11.15
C GLY A 92 -5.90 6.28 -11.35
N VAL A 93 -4.98 6.91 -10.60
CA VAL A 93 -4.69 8.35 -10.67
C VAL A 93 -3.32 8.59 -11.29
N SER A 94 -3.30 9.34 -12.39
CA SER A 94 -2.08 9.83 -13.04
C SER A 94 -1.72 11.22 -12.54
N ARG A 95 -0.44 11.58 -12.62
CA ARG A 95 0.08 12.91 -12.32
C ARG A 95 -0.40 13.44 -10.94
N SER A 96 -0.38 12.56 -9.93
CA SER A 96 -0.94 12.84 -8.59
C SER A 96 -0.27 13.99 -7.83
N LEU A 97 0.96 14.38 -8.21
CA LEU A 97 1.67 15.56 -7.67
C LEU A 97 1.70 16.74 -8.65
N GLU A 98 0.94 16.69 -9.73
CA GLU A 98 0.87 17.72 -10.78
C GLU A 98 -0.57 18.24 -10.95
N ASP A 99 -1.47 17.45 -11.54
CA ASP A 99 -2.87 17.84 -11.80
C ASP A 99 -3.91 16.85 -11.25
N PHE A 100 -3.48 15.77 -10.59
CA PHE A 100 -4.35 14.75 -9.98
C PHE A 100 -5.40 14.19 -10.95
N ASP A 101 -4.94 13.72 -12.11
CA ASP A 101 -5.81 13.19 -13.16
C ASP A 101 -6.37 11.80 -12.79
N ILE A 102 -7.64 11.75 -12.37
CA ILE A 102 -8.37 10.51 -12.10
C ILE A 102 -8.67 9.79 -13.43
N THR A 103 -7.70 9.01 -13.89
CA THR A 103 -7.70 8.33 -15.19
C THR A 103 -8.66 7.14 -15.23
N CYS A 104 -8.69 6.33 -14.16
CA CYS A 104 -9.57 5.17 -13.98
C CYS A 104 -9.93 4.97 -12.51
N PRO A 105 -10.99 4.19 -12.19
CA PRO A 105 -11.20 3.70 -10.83
C PRO A 105 -9.99 2.88 -10.34
N PRO A 106 -9.68 2.91 -9.02
CA PRO A 106 -8.64 2.07 -8.46
C PRO A 106 -9.00 0.59 -8.61
N LYS A 107 -7.98 -0.26 -8.70
CA LYS A 107 -8.13 -1.71 -8.80
C LYS A 107 -6.92 -2.44 -8.26
N ILE A 108 -7.07 -3.72 -7.96
CA ILE A 108 -5.95 -4.63 -7.74
C ILE A 108 -5.89 -5.61 -8.90
N LEU A 109 -4.71 -5.78 -9.50
CA LEU A 109 -4.43 -6.89 -10.40
C LEU A 109 -3.52 -7.90 -9.70
N ILE A 110 -3.88 -9.17 -9.76
CA ILE A 110 -3.12 -10.27 -9.15
C ILE A 110 -2.52 -11.09 -10.27
N TYR A 111 -1.19 -11.20 -10.29
CA TYR A 111 -0.43 -11.93 -11.29
C TYR A 111 0.10 -13.22 -10.69
N ASP A 112 -0.08 -14.33 -11.39
CA ASP A 112 0.68 -15.54 -11.10
C ASP A 112 2.13 -15.33 -11.57
N LEU A 113 3.11 -15.42 -10.66
CA LEU A 113 4.52 -15.18 -10.99
C LEU A 113 5.15 -16.31 -11.79
N TYR A 114 4.56 -17.50 -11.85
CA TYR A 114 5.05 -18.58 -12.71
C TYR A 114 4.74 -18.30 -14.19
N THR A 115 3.51 -17.89 -14.48
CA THR A 115 3.03 -17.64 -15.85
C THR A 115 3.13 -16.17 -16.27
N ASN A 116 3.34 -15.26 -15.32
CA ASN A 116 3.27 -13.80 -15.48
C ASN A 116 1.91 -13.32 -16.01
N GLN A 117 0.85 -14.11 -15.83
CA GLN A 117 -0.50 -13.80 -16.28
C GLN A 117 -1.34 -13.23 -15.13
N VAL A 118 -2.27 -12.35 -15.47
CA VAL A 118 -3.29 -11.89 -14.51
C VAL A 118 -4.22 -13.06 -14.22
N VAL A 119 -4.33 -13.47 -12.96
CA VAL A 119 -5.25 -14.52 -12.50
C VAL A 119 -6.51 -13.93 -11.87
N ARG A 120 -6.47 -12.68 -11.41
CA ARG A 120 -7.63 -12.01 -10.82
C ARG A 120 -7.52 -10.50 -10.92
N ARG A 121 -8.67 -9.86 -11.07
CA ARG A 121 -8.86 -8.40 -10.96
C ARG A 121 -9.84 -8.13 -9.85
N ILE A 122 -9.56 -7.13 -9.00
CA ILE A 122 -10.48 -6.66 -7.96
C ILE A 122 -10.79 -5.21 -8.27
N ASP A 123 -12.06 -4.94 -8.58
CA ASP A 123 -12.58 -3.59 -8.74
C ASP A 123 -13.23 -3.14 -7.44
N PHE A 124 -12.96 -1.91 -7.02
CA PHE A 124 -13.52 -1.37 -5.79
C PHE A 124 -14.91 -0.76 -6.04
N PRO A 125 -15.90 -1.05 -5.16
CA PRO A 125 -17.21 -0.44 -5.25
C PRO A 125 -17.12 1.07 -5.01
N THR A 126 -17.94 1.85 -5.71
CA THR A 126 -17.95 3.32 -5.61
C THR A 126 -18.19 3.84 -4.19
N GLU A 127 -18.83 3.03 -3.35
CA GLU A 127 -19.22 3.29 -1.97
C GLU A 127 -18.01 3.39 -1.04
N VAL A 128 -16.88 2.73 -1.36
CA VAL A 128 -15.64 2.83 -0.55
C VAL A 128 -14.66 3.88 -1.09
N ILE A 129 -14.96 4.41 -2.29
CA ILE A 129 -14.17 5.44 -2.97
C ILE A 129 -14.73 6.83 -2.59
N ARG A 130 -13.85 7.80 -2.42
CA ARG A 130 -14.15 9.22 -2.18
C ARG A 130 -13.63 10.03 -3.38
N GLY A 131 -14.10 11.28 -3.49
CA GLY A 131 -13.83 12.12 -4.66
C GLY A 131 -12.34 12.22 -5.01
N GLU A 132 -11.47 12.33 -4.01
CA GLU A 132 -10.01 12.37 -4.19
C GLU A 132 -9.31 11.16 -3.56
N SER A 133 -9.95 9.98 -3.57
CA SER A 133 -9.30 8.77 -3.07
C SER A 133 -8.00 8.49 -3.80
N LEU A 134 -6.95 8.20 -3.05
CA LEU A 134 -5.66 7.78 -3.58
C LEU A 134 -5.18 6.57 -2.78
N PHE A 135 -5.32 5.38 -3.37
CA PHE A 135 -4.94 4.14 -2.70
C PHE A 135 -3.44 3.90 -2.83
N THR A 136 -2.71 4.04 -1.73
CA THR A 136 -1.24 4.14 -1.75
C THR A 136 -0.52 2.98 -1.08
N ASN A 137 -1.21 2.21 -0.21
CA ASN A 137 -0.62 1.08 0.47
C ASN A 137 -1.56 -0.10 0.61
N ILE A 138 -0.99 -1.29 0.69
CA ILE A 138 -1.70 -2.57 0.73
C ILE A 138 -0.98 -3.52 1.68
N ILE A 139 -1.72 -4.26 2.50
CA ILE A 139 -1.24 -5.44 3.22
C ILE A 139 -2.16 -6.60 2.86
N VAL A 140 -1.57 -7.75 2.52
CA VAL A 140 -2.29 -9.01 2.35
C VAL A 140 -2.11 -9.80 3.64
N ASP A 141 -3.19 -10.00 4.37
CA ASP A 141 -3.22 -10.76 5.61
C ASP A 141 -3.71 -12.19 5.33
N GLU A 142 -2.77 -13.12 5.46
CA GLU A 142 -2.96 -14.55 5.21
C GLU A 142 -3.24 -15.35 6.50
N THR A 143 -3.48 -14.71 7.66
CA THR A 143 -3.70 -15.39 8.95
C THR A 143 -4.93 -16.29 8.97
N THR A 144 -5.97 -15.95 8.22
CA THR A 144 -7.14 -16.80 8.04
C THR A 144 -6.98 -17.81 6.92
N SER A 145 -5.92 -17.66 6.11
CA SER A 145 -5.75 -18.46 4.92
C SER A 145 -5.30 -19.86 5.25
N ARG A 146 -5.91 -20.83 4.56
CA ARG A 146 -5.56 -22.24 4.69
C ARG A 146 -4.93 -22.73 3.40
N LYS A 147 -3.97 -23.64 3.50
CA LYS A 147 -3.29 -24.23 2.32
C LYS A 147 -4.27 -24.87 1.35
N GLU A 148 -5.38 -25.42 1.85
CA GLU A 148 -6.42 -26.03 1.02
C GLU A 148 -7.23 -25.00 0.21
N ASN A 149 -7.20 -23.72 0.61
CA ASN A 149 -7.92 -22.63 -0.03
C ASN A 149 -7.04 -21.77 -0.94
N HIS A 150 -5.84 -22.23 -1.32
CA HIS A 150 -5.00 -21.62 -2.35
C HIS A 150 -4.75 -20.09 -2.18
N CYS A 151 -4.58 -19.63 -0.94
CA CYS A 151 -4.37 -18.22 -0.59
C CYS A 151 -5.52 -17.28 -0.99
N ASP A 152 -6.74 -17.80 -1.15
CA ASP A 152 -7.88 -17.03 -1.63
C ASP A 152 -8.80 -16.50 -0.53
N ASP A 153 -8.57 -16.92 0.72
CA ASP A 153 -9.30 -16.54 1.92
C ASP A 153 -8.46 -15.62 2.82
N VAL A 154 -8.10 -14.47 2.25
CA VAL A 154 -7.26 -13.42 2.85
C VAL A 154 -8.08 -12.17 3.14
N PHE A 155 -7.58 -11.37 4.09
CA PHE A 155 -8.01 -9.98 4.22
C PHE A 155 -6.97 -9.07 3.59
N VAL A 156 -7.41 -7.98 2.98
CA VAL A 156 -6.52 -7.00 2.38
C VAL A 156 -6.83 -5.62 2.97
N TYR A 157 -5.80 -4.97 3.50
CA TYR A 157 -5.89 -3.63 4.10
C TYR A 157 -5.25 -2.62 3.18
N ILE A 158 -6.01 -1.60 2.76
CA ILE A 158 -5.57 -0.61 1.79
C ILE A 158 -5.68 0.78 2.39
N THR A 159 -4.61 1.58 2.33
CA THR A 159 -4.68 2.98 2.75
C THR A 159 -5.24 3.84 1.65
N ASP A 160 -6.14 4.73 2.01
CA ASP A 160 -6.51 5.89 1.22
C ASP A 160 -5.87 7.12 1.86
N THR A 161 -4.90 7.71 1.17
CA THR A 161 -4.02 8.75 1.76
C THR A 161 -4.62 10.14 1.67
N VAL A 162 -5.22 10.48 0.53
CA VAL A 162 -5.75 11.83 0.27
C VAL A 162 -7.15 11.99 0.84
N ALA A 163 -7.96 10.93 0.82
CA ALA A 163 -9.14 10.83 1.68
C ALA A 163 -8.79 9.85 2.81
N PRO A 164 -8.32 10.31 3.99
CA PRO A 164 -7.80 9.42 5.02
C PRO A 164 -8.77 8.32 5.43
N GLY A 165 -8.33 7.07 5.30
CA GLY A 165 -9.11 5.90 5.66
C GLY A 165 -8.39 4.60 5.33
N ILE A 166 -8.91 3.50 5.86
CA ILE A 166 -8.48 2.16 5.49
C ILE A 166 -9.63 1.45 4.81
N VAL A 167 -9.45 1.05 3.57
CA VAL A 167 -10.36 0.16 2.85
C VAL A 167 -9.97 -1.28 3.14
N VAL A 168 -10.93 -2.10 3.52
CA VAL A 168 -10.72 -3.51 3.82
C VAL A 168 -11.44 -4.34 2.78
N TYR A 169 -10.74 -5.30 2.19
CA TYR A 169 -11.29 -6.29 1.28
C TYR A 169 -11.18 -7.68 1.88
N ASP A 170 -12.31 -8.37 1.99
CA ASP A 170 -12.41 -9.79 2.35
C ASP A 170 -12.49 -10.59 1.06
N SER A 171 -11.39 -11.24 0.67
CA SER A 171 -11.33 -11.95 -0.60
C SER A 171 -12.15 -13.23 -0.62
N GLY A 172 -12.40 -13.83 0.55
CA GLY A 172 -13.17 -15.07 0.70
C GLY A 172 -14.67 -14.85 0.54
N LYS A 173 -15.14 -13.64 0.80
CA LYS A 173 -16.56 -13.23 0.64
C LYS A 173 -16.79 -12.22 -0.48
N ASP A 174 -15.72 -11.73 -1.10
CA ASP A 174 -15.74 -10.70 -2.13
C ASP A 174 -16.45 -9.43 -1.65
N LEU A 175 -16.15 -9.01 -0.42
CA LEU A 175 -16.77 -7.87 0.24
C LEU A 175 -15.73 -6.80 0.51
N THR A 176 -16.09 -5.54 0.27
CA THR A 176 -15.26 -4.39 0.61
C THR A 176 -16.01 -3.43 1.51
N TRP A 177 -15.35 -2.89 2.52
CA TRP A 177 -15.86 -1.79 3.34
C TRP A 177 -14.74 -0.80 3.66
N ARG A 178 -15.13 0.35 4.23
CA ARG A 178 -14.22 1.43 4.58
C ARG A 178 -14.26 1.70 6.07
N LEU A 179 -13.08 1.94 6.65
CA LEU A 179 -12.87 2.36 8.02
C LEU A 179 -12.32 3.79 8.02
N SER A 180 -12.75 4.59 8.98
CA SER A 180 -12.22 5.93 9.22
C SER A 180 -11.94 6.13 10.71
N HIS A 181 -10.86 6.83 11.02
CA HIS A 181 -10.49 7.19 12.38
C HIS A 181 -9.70 8.51 12.36
N PRO A 182 -9.87 9.42 13.34
CA PRO A 182 -9.11 10.69 13.40
C PRO A 182 -7.59 10.50 13.31
N ALA A 183 -7.04 9.43 13.90
CA ALA A 183 -5.60 9.14 13.83
C ALA A 183 -5.09 8.78 12.42
N MET A 184 -5.97 8.65 11.42
CA MET A 184 -5.58 8.46 10.02
C MET A 184 -5.34 9.81 9.31
N TYR A 185 -5.82 10.93 9.88
CA TYR A 185 -5.67 12.25 9.28
C TYR A 185 -4.26 12.81 9.50
N PRO A 186 -3.76 13.63 8.56
CA PRO A 186 -2.49 14.32 8.71
C PRO A 186 -2.55 15.32 9.87
N ASP A 187 -1.45 15.46 10.60
CA ASP A 187 -1.28 16.55 11.55
C ASP A 187 -0.68 17.78 10.84
N PRO A 188 -1.40 18.92 10.80
CA PRO A 188 -0.92 20.12 10.12
C PRO A 188 0.37 20.69 10.72
N ASP A 189 0.65 20.46 12.01
CA ASP A 189 1.89 20.93 12.65
C ASP A 189 3.12 20.13 12.16
N PHE A 190 2.89 18.93 11.60
CA PHE A 190 3.92 18.04 11.05
C PHE A 190 3.84 17.89 9.53
N ALA A 191 3.15 18.81 8.86
CA ALA A 191 3.01 18.86 7.41
C ALA A 191 4.34 19.12 6.67
N GLU A 192 5.19 19.97 7.25
CA GLU A 192 6.49 20.32 6.68
C GLU A 192 7.54 19.29 7.13
N SER A 193 8.05 18.53 6.16
CA SER A 193 9.17 17.63 6.37
C SER A 193 10.48 18.31 5.99
N ARG A 194 11.51 18.14 6.84
CA ARG A 194 12.86 18.62 6.56
C ARG A 194 13.82 17.44 6.42
N ILE A 195 14.42 17.30 5.24
CA ILE A 195 15.50 16.35 4.97
C ILE A 195 16.71 17.16 4.54
N LEU A 196 17.75 17.16 5.37
CA LEU A 196 18.94 18.00 5.22
C LEU A 196 18.56 19.50 5.15
N GLU A 197 18.96 20.21 4.10
CA GLU A 197 18.63 21.60 3.81
C GLU A 197 17.28 21.78 3.13
N HIS A 198 16.68 20.71 2.59
CA HIS A 198 15.45 20.76 1.82
C HIS A 198 14.22 20.68 2.72
N ARG A 199 13.21 21.48 2.38
CA ARG A 199 11.90 21.49 3.03
C ARG A 199 10.84 21.26 1.99
N PHE A 200 9.87 20.43 2.31
CA PHE A 200 8.73 20.13 1.45
C PHE A 200 7.52 19.83 2.32
N THR A 201 6.34 20.14 1.81
CA THR A 201 5.09 19.99 2.55
C THR A 201 4.24 18.90 1.92
N LEU A 202 3.89 17.90 2.71
CA LEU A 202 2.93 16.86 2.32
C LEU A 202 1.92 16.68 3.44
N MET A 203 0.66 16.98 3.14
CA MET A 203 -0.47 16.78 4.04
C MET A 203 -1.10 15.39 3.85
N ASP A 204 -0.27 14.39 3.60
CA ASP A 204 -0.72 13.03 3.35
C ASP A 204 -1.18 12.38 4.67
N GLY A 205 -2.39 11.82 4.64
CA GLY A 205 -2.94 11.06 5.76
C GLY A 205 -2.29 9.68 5.88
N VAL A 206 -3.07 8.67 6.29
CA VAL A 206 -2.59 7.30 6.49
C VAL A 206 -1.86 6.79 5.24
N VAL A 207 -0.61 6.36 5.42
CA VAL A 207 0.27 5.83 4.36
C VAL A 207 1.00 4.60 4.89
N GLY A 208 1.61 4.70 6.07
CA GLY A 208 2.32 3.58 6.68
C GLY A 208 1.35 2.50 7.16
N LEU A 209 1.58 1.26 6.75
CA LEU A 209 0.90 0.07 7.26
C LEU A 209 1.92 -1.00 7.59
N ALA A 210 1.72 -1.65 8.74
CA ALA A 210 2.42 -2.87 9.12
C ALA A 210 1.44 -3.82 9.81
N PHE A 211 1.60 -5.12 9.61
CA PHE A 211 0.73 -6.12 10.21
C PHE A 211 1.57 -7.14 10.97
N ASP A 212 1.19 -7.37 12.22
CA ASP A 212 1.73 -8.42 13.07
C ASP A 212 0.78 -9.62 13.00
N PRO A 213 1.16 -10.72 12.31
CA PRO A 213 0.32 -11.90 12.16
C PRO A 213 0.20 -12.71 13.46
N GLU A 214 1.18 -12.64 14.38
CA GLU A 214 1.15 -13.38 15.65
C GLU A 214 0.18 -12.72 16.63
N ALA A 215 0.25 -11.39 16.75
CA ALA A 215 -0.67 -10.62 17.57
C ALA A 215 -2.02 -10.36 16.87
N ALA A 216 -2.08 -10.56 15.56
CA ALA A 216 -3.19 -10.18 14.68
C ALA A 216 -3.54 -8.67 14.82
N ILE A 217 -2.50 -7.83 14.78
CA ILE A 217 -2.60 -6.37 14.94
C ILE A 217 -2.16 -5.66 13.68
N LEU A 218 -3.01 -4.76 13.16
CA LEU A 218 -2.63 -3.80 12.12
C LEU A 218 -2.20 -2.48 12.75
N TYR A 219 -0.95 -2.10 12.51
CA TYR A 219 -0.38 -0.80 12.82
C TYR A 219 -0.51 0.12 11.62
N PHE A 220 -0.84 1.38 11.86
CA PHE A 220 -0.94 2.38 10.81
C PHE A 220 -0.43 3.74 11.28
N GLN A 221 0.02 4.56 10.33
CA GLN A 221 0.44 5.94 10.60
C GLN A 221 0.19 6.86 9.41
N PRO A 222 -0.22 8.12 9.66
CA PRO A 222 -0.19 9.16 8.65
C PRO A 222 1.25 9.53 8.27
N LEU A 223 1.44 10.15 7.11
CA LEU A 223 2.76 10.64 6.70
C LEU A 223 3.13 11.91 7.46
N ALA A 224 2.19 12.86 7.58
CA ALA A 224 2.37 14.07 8.39
C ALA A 224 2.16 13.75 9.88
N THR A 225 3.24 13.33 10.55
CA THR A 225 3.30 12.98 11.98
C THR A 225 4.71 13.25 12.53
N ASP A 226 4.83 13.42 13.84
CA ASP A 226 6.09 13.48 14.58
C ASP A 226 6.82 12.14 14.72
N ARG A 227 6.22 11.05 14.24
CA ARG A 227 6.73 9.69 14.38
C ARG A 227 7.71 9.35 13.27
N LEU A 228 9.00 9.42 13.59
CA LEU A 228 10.10 8.99 12.72
C LEU A 228 10.77 7.73 13.29
N LEU A 229 10.79 6.65 12.50
CA LEU A 229 11.41 5.39 12.93
C LEU A 229 12.92 5.36 12.71
N ALA A 230 13.40 5.78 11.53
CA ALA A 230 14.82 5.79 11.20
C ALA A 230 15.13 6.79 10.07
N GLN A 231 16.26 7.49 10.19
CA GLN A 231 16.76 8.41 9.15
C GLN A 231 18.29 8.42 9.17
N ASP A 232 18.91 8.35 8.00
CA ASP A 232 20.36 8.50 7.81
C ASP A 232 20.62 9.51 6.68
N LYS A 233 21.60 10.40 6.89
CA LYS A 233 21.87 11.52 5.99
C LYS A 233 22.35 11.09 4.60
N GLU A 234 22.86 9.88 4.45
CA GLU A 234 23.41 9.39 3.18
C GLU A 234 22.59 8.22 2.63
N ARG A 235 22.31 7.23 3.46
CA ARG A 235 21.79 5.92 3.07
C ARG A 235 20.28 5.82 3.14
N VAL A 236 19.63 6.47 4.12
CA VAL A 236 18.19 6.36 4.39
C VAL A 236 17.58 7.76 4.54
N GLN A 237 17.53 8.50 3.44
CA GLN A 237 17.02 9.88 3.45
C GLN A 237 15.49 9.94 3.46
N PHE A 238 14.85 9.10 2.64
CA PHE A 238 13.41 8.87 2.65
C PHE A 238 13.16 7.37 2.40
N ALA A 239 12.75 6.62 3.43
CA ALA A 239 12.43 5.20 3.30
C ALA A 239 11.05 5.07 2.68
N ALA A 240 11.00 4.70 1.40
CA ALA A 240 9.75 4.55 0.68
C ALA A 240 9.08 3.22 1.00
N ASP A 241 9.84 2.16 1.27
CA ASP A 241 9.27 0.85 1.62
C ASP A 241 10.26 -0.04 2.39
N LEU A 242 9.72 -1.04 3.09
CA LEU A 242 10.46 -2.04 3.86
C LEU A 242 9.91 -3.45 3.57
N ARG A 243 10.80 -4.43 3.40
CA ARG A 243 10.41 -5.83 3.17
C ARG A 243 11.27 -6.81 3.95
N THR A 244 10.61 -7.84 4.48
CA THR A 244 11.25 -9.01 5.10
C THR A 244 10.72 -10.26 4.40
N PRO A 245 11.24 -10.61 3.21
CA PRO A 245 10.76 -11.76 2.48
C PRO A 245 11.07 -13.04 3.27
N ASP A 246 10.06 -13.86 3.59
CA ASP A 246 10.23 -15.10 4.38
C ASP A 246 11.33 -16.01 3.83
N ARG A 247 11.49 -16.00 2.50
CA ARG A 247 12.48 -16.78 1.75
C ARG A 247 13.94 -16.36 1.98
N ASP A 248 14.17 -15.12 2.42
CA ASP A 248 15.49 -14.56 2.64
C ASP A 248 15.85 -14.52 4.15
N GLY A 249 15.12 -15.29 4.97
CA GLY A 249 15.41 -15.49 6.39
C GLY A 249 15.23 -14.21 7.21
N THR A 250 16.34 -13.64 7.71
CA THR A 250 16.34 -12.43 8.56
C THR A 250 16.71 -11.17 7.78
N ALA A 251 16.63 -11.21 6.45
CA ALA A 251 16.95 -10.07 5.62
C ALA A 251 15.88 -8.98 5.71
N LEU A 252 16.31 -7.74 5.96
CA LEU A 252 15.51 -6.54 5.80
C LEU A 252 15.96 -5.83 4.52
N TYR A 253 15.03 -5.67 3.59
CA TYR A 253 15.19 -4.82 2.42
C TYR A 253 14.59 -3.45 2.66
N ILE A 254 15.30 -2.41 2.27
CA ILE A 254 14.87 -1.01 2.40
C ILE A 254 14.95 -0.36 1.03
N LEU A 255 13.80 0.04 0.49
CA LEU A 255 13.75 0.94 -0.66
C LEU A 255 13.80 2.37 -0.13
N THR A 256 14.81 3.12 -0.55
CA THR A 256 14.99 4.50 -0.14
C THR A 256 15.40 5.37 -1.31
N SER A 257 14.92 6.60 -1.33
CA SER A 257 15.19 7.55 -2.39
C SER A 257 15.44 8.96 -1.86
N LYS A 258 15.90 9.85 -2.74
CA LYS A 258 15.92 11.30 -2.50
C LYS A 258 14.56 11.91 -2.85
N PHE A 259 13.48 11.39 -2.25
CA PHE A 259 12.10 11.79 -2.57
C PHE A 259 11.88 13.31 -2.41
N HIS A 260 12.47 13.95 -1.39
CA HIS A 260 12.41 15.40 -1.22
C HIS A 260 12.99 16.17 -2.42
N ARG A 261 14.09 15.69 -3.02
CA ARG A 261 14.66 16.31 -4.23
C ARG A 261 13.82 16.06 -5.47
N PHE A 262 13.26 14.86 -5.57
CA PHE A 262 12.28 14.50 -6.61
C PHE A 262 11.05 15.42 -6.56
N TYR A 263 10.49 15.60 -5.36
CA TYR A 263 9.34 16.47 -5.10
C TYR A 263 9.64 17.93 -5.46
N LEU A 264 10.81 18.44 -5.05
CA LEU A 264 11.26 19.81 -5.32
C LEU A 264 11.82 20.04 -6.73
N LYS A 265 11.81 19.02 -7.61
CA LYS A 265 12.34 19.09 -8.97
C LYS A 265 13.80 19.53 -9.05
N ASN A 266 14.64 19.03 -8.14
CA ASN A 266 16.06 19.36 -8.09
C ASN A 266 16.97 18.14 -7.91
N LEU A 267 16.58 16.96 -8.40
CA LEU A 267 17.44 15.77 -8.42
C LEU A 267 18.74 16.03 -9.18
N ASP A 268 19.84 15.42 -8.72
CA ASP A 268 21.11 15.41 -9.46
C ASP A 268 21.33 14.04 -10.09
N ALA A 269 21.36 13.98 -11.41
CA ALA A 269 21.56 12.74 -12.15
C ALA A 269 22.95 12.12 -11.96
N ASN A 270 23.93 12.89 -11.47
CA ASN A 270 25.28 12.39 -11.17
C ASN A 270 25.39 11.71 -9.80
N GLU A 271 24.31 11.70 -9.02
CA GLU A 271 24.26 11.08 -7.70
C GLU A 271 23.38 9.82 -7.68
N VAL A 272 23.63 8.96 -6.69
CA VAL A 272 22.73 7.83 -6.41
C VAL A 272 21.45 8.35 -5.75
N ASN A 273 20.35 8.35 -6.52
CA ASN A 273 19.06 8.90 -6.09
C ASN A 273 18.12 7.87 -5.47
N THR A 274 18.27 6.59 -5.80
CA THR A 274 17.46 5.48 -5.28
C THR A 274 18.38 4.33 -4.89
N ARG A 275 18.10 3.70 -3.74
CA ARG A 275 18.82 2.53 -3.25
C ARG A 275 17.85 1.45 -2.81
N ILE A 276 18.24 0.21 -3.08
CA ILE A 276 17.67 -0.98 -2.46
C ILE A 276 18.76 -1.52 -1.55
N LEU A 277 18.59 -1.31 -0.25
CA LEU A 277 19.53 -1.81 0.76
C LEU A 277 19.05 -3.17 1.25
N ARG A 278 19.98 -4.08 1.52
CA ARG A 278 19.72 -5.35 2.20
C ARG A 278 20.55 -5.40 3.47
N ILE A 279 19.91 -5.71 4.59
CA ILE A 279 20.55 -5.91 5.89
C ILE A 279 20.25 -7.35 6.31
N ASP A 280 21.29 -8.17 6.46
CA ASP A 280 21.16 -9.55 6.91
C ASP A 280 21.33 -9.66 8.43
N GLY A 281 20.77 -10.72 9.02
CA GLY A 281 20.95 -11.01 10.45
C GLY A 281 20.14 -10.09 11.37
N VAL A 282 19.08 -9.46 10.86
CA VAL A 282 18.20 -8.63 11.69
C VAL A 282 17.45 -9.53 12.66
N ASN A 283 17.71 -9.36 13.95
CA ASN A 283 17.09 -10.17 14.98
C ASN A 283 15.74 -9.57 15.39
N PHE A 284 14.67 -9.95 14.68
CA PHE A 284 13.31 -9.46 14.93
C PHE A 284 12.73 -9.97 16.27
N TYR A 285 13.32 -11.01 16.87
CA TYR A 285 12.81 -11.70 18.07
C TYR A 285 13.67 -11.49 19.32
N SER A 286 14.40 -10.38 19.39
CA SER A 286 14.96 -9.92 20.64
C SER A 286 13.83 -9.53 21.61
N LYS A 287 13.32 -10.51 22.38
CA LYS A 287 12.62 -10.29 23.66
C LYS A 287 13.60 -9.72 24.70
N GLN A 288 14.40 -8.72 24.34
CA GLN A 288 15.04 -7.94 25.35
C GLN A 288 13.97 -7.01 25.94
N PRO A 289 13.78 -6.99 27.27
CA PRO A 289 13.00 -5.96 27.93
C PRO A 289 13.78 -4.65 27.76
N HIS A 290 13.68 -4.04 26.59
CA HIS A 290 14.30 -2.77 26.30
C HIS A 290 13.43 -1.64 26.85
N PRO A 291 14.04 -0.62 27.46
CA PRO A 291 13.37 0.42 28.24
C PRO A 291 12.74 1.49 27.33
N TYR A 292 12.21 1.11 26.18
CA TYR A 292 11.51 2.04 25.31
C TYR A 292 10.07 2.14 25.79
N ASN A 293 9.66 3.33 26.21
CA ASN A 293 8.24 3.66 26.32
C ASN A 293 7.66 3.55 24.92
N TYR A 294 6.92 2.48 24.66
CA TYR A 294 6.10 2.39 23.46
C TYR A 294 5.02 3.46 23.59
N GLU A 295 5.07 4.48 22.74
CA GLU A 295 3.94 5.39 22.63
C GLU A 295 2.73 4.62 22.11
N PRO A 296 1.53 4.87 22.65
CA PRO A 296 0.31 4.27 22.13
C PRO A 296 0.12 4.70 20.67
N VAL A 297 0.28 3.76 19.75
CA VAL A 297 -0.13 3.89 18.34
C VAL A 297 -1.57 3.43 18.22
N ALA A 298 -2.36 4.09 17.37
CA ALA A 298 -3.68 3.58 17.05
C ALA A 298 -3.52 2.25 16.29
N ILE A 299 -4.14 1.19 16.80
CA ILE A 299 -4.02 -0.17 16.28
C ILE A 299 -5.40 -0.76 16.00
N ILE A 300 -5.47 -1.74 15.10
CA ILE A 300 -6.65 -2.59 14.92
C ILE A 300 -6.32 -3.99 15.46
N GLU A 301 -6.92 -4.38 16.59
CA GLU A 301 -6.68 -5.66 17.28
C GLU A 301 -7.77 -6.69 16.93
N LYS A 302 -7.44 -7.68 16.12
CA LYS A 302 -8.42 -8.66 15.59
C LYS A 302 -8.99 -9.64 16.62
N THR A 303 -8.29 -9.87 17.72
CA THR A 303 -8.59 -10.95 18.67
C THR A 303 -9.67 -10.59 19.70
N LYS A 304 -10.03 -9.31 19.83
CA LYS A 304 -11.04 -8.88 20.80
C LYS A 304 -12.46 -9.21 20.34
N PRO A 305 -13.29 -9.87 21.18
CA PRO A 305 -14.64 -10.35 20.81
C PRO A 305 -15.67 -9.21 20.62
N ILE A 306 -15.35 -8.01 21.11
CA ILE A 306 -16.04 -6.78 20.72
C ILE A 306 -15.38 -6.38 19.41
N ASN A 307 -15.97 -6.82 18.28
CA ASN A 307 -15.59 -6.48 16.90
C ASN A 307 -14.72 -5.20 16.86
N PRO A 308 -13.41 -5.28 16.57
CA PRO A 308 -12.53 -4.10 16.57
C PRO A 308 -12.99 -3.01 15.59
N PHE A 309 -13.88 -3.39 14.67
CA PHE A 309 -14.55 -2.51 13.71
C PHE A 309 -15.82 -1.83 14.26
N PHE A 310 -16.43 -2.28 15.35
CA PHE A 310 -17.69 -1.72 15.87
C PHE A 310 -17.51 -0.40 16.63
N VAL A 311 -16.33 -0.17 17.23
CA VAL A 311 -15.99 1.14 17.81
C VAL A 311 -15.67 2.17 16.71
N LEU A 312 -15.35 1.69 15.50
CA LEU A 312 -15.07 2.52 14.31
C LEU A 312 -16.30 2.68 13.39
N ASN A 313 -17.23 1.72 13.41
CA ASN A 313 -18.48 1.67 12.65
C ASN A 313 -19.64 1.22 13.56
N SER A 314 -20.03 2.05 14.53
CA SER A 314 -21.22 1.79 15.33
C SER A 314 -22.48 1.92 14.47
N GLY A 315 -22.87 0.85 13.77
CA GLY A 315 -24.07 0.83 12.92
C GLY A 315 -24.25 -0.36 11.95
N GLU A 316 -23.24 -1.17 11.65
CA GLU A 316 -23.39 -2.23 10.64
C GLU A 316 -23.86 -3.58 11.21
N LYS A 317 -24.87 -4.17 10.55
CA LYS A 317 -25.31 -5.54 10.79
C LYS A 317 -24.26 -6.53 10.28
N THR A 318 -24.21 -7.70 10.90
CA THR A 318 -23.37 -8.83 10.48
C THR A 318 -23.61 -9.16 9.00
N PHE A 319 -22.57 -8.98 8.18
CA PHE A 319 -22.61 -9.28 6.74
C PHE A 319 -21.30 -9.96 6.32
N PRO A 320 -21.32 -10.94 5.39
CA PRO A 320 -22.46 -11.57 4.72
C PRO A 320 -23.11 -12.69 5.56
N PRO A 321 -24.30 -13.19 5.14
CA PRO A 321 -24.95 -14.34 5.77
C PRO A 321 -24.03 -15.57 5.79
N PRO A 322 -24.13 -16.45 6.81
CA PRO A 322 -23.27 -17.62 6.99
C PRO A 322 -23.36 -18.72 5.90
N HIS A 323 -24.12 -18.48 4.81
CA HIS A 323 -24.41 -19.47 3.77
C HIS A 323 -23.98 -19.05 2.35
N VAL A 324 -23.14 -18.02 2.20
CA VAL A 324 -22.59 -17.67 0.88
C VAL A 324 -21.45 -18.62 0.52
N PRO A 325 -21.54 -19.38 -0.59
CA PRO A 325 -20.43 -20.21 -1.06
C PRO A 325 -19.21 -19.34 -1.34
N ARG A 326 -18.03 -19.82 -0.92
CA ARG A 326 -16.76 -19.14 -1.22
C ARG A 326 -16.53 -19.13 -2.73
N PRO A 327 -16.13 -18.00 -3.32
CA PRO A 327 -15.71 -18.00 -4.71
C PRO A 327 -14.42 -18.85 -4.83
N GLN A 328 -14.34 -19.65 -5.88
CA GLN A 328 -13.10 -20.36 -6.23
C GLN A 328 -12.36 -19.50 -7.26
N PHE A 329 -11.10 -19.19 -7.01
CA PHE A 329 -10.29 -18.37 -7.89
C PHE A 329 -9.28 -19.26 -8.63
N GLY A 330 -9.15 -19.06 -9.94
CA GLY A 330 -8.58 -20.06 -10.84
C GLY A 330 -7.19 -19.71 -11.39
N LEU A 331 -6.36 -20.75 -11.52
CA LEU A 331 -5.13 -20.82 -12.33
C LEU A 331 -5.39 -21.38 -13.76
N ASN A 332 -6.63 -21.72 -14.10
CA ASN A 332 -7.02 -22.34 -15.37
C ASN A 332 -8.23 -21.63 -16.00
N GLY A 333 -7.98 -20.57 -16.79
CA GLY A 333 -8.76 -20.32 -18.01
C GLY A 333 -9.53 -19.01 -18.19
N GLU A 334 -9.97 -18.30 -17.13
CA GLU A 334 -10.67 -17.01 -17.26
C GLU A 334 -10.32 -16.08 -16.09
N ILE A 335 -10.10 -14.79 -16.35
CA ILE A 335 -9.82 -13.79 -15.30
C ILE A 335 -11.10 -13.58 -14.49
N PHE A 336 -11.06 -13.88 -13.20
CA PHE A 336 -12.17 -13.57 -12.31
C PHE A 336 -12.25 -12.05 -12.08
N ILE A 337 -13.38 -11.45 -12.45
CA ILE A 337 -13.73 -10.05 -12.18
C ILE A 337 -15.00 -10.07 -11.29
N PRO A 338 -14.92 -9.57 -10.04
CA PRO A 338 -16.07 -9.36 -9.18
C PRO A 338 -17.19 -8.59 -9.89
N LYS A 339 -18.44 -9.05 -9.79
CA LYS A 339 -19.59 -8.21 -10.15
C LYS A 339 -19.96 -7.35 -8.94
N VAL A 340 -19.85 -6.03 -9.09
CA VAL A 340 -20.29 -5.06 -8.08
C VAL A 340 -21.80 -5.23 -7.84
N ASN A 341 -22.19 -5.50 -6.58
CA ASN A 341 -23.60 -5.58 -6.20
C ASN A 341 -24.17 -4.17 -6.01
N SER A 342 -25.02 -3.74 -6.95
CA SER A 342 -25.64 -2.41 -6.98
C SER A 342 -26.73 -2.17 -5.92
N HIS A 343 -26.92 -3.05 -4.94
CA HIS A 343 -27.92 -2.91 -3.87
C HIS A 343 -27.33 -2.58 -2.49
N PHE A 344 -26.09 -2.12 -2.45
CA PHE A 344 -25.46 -1.68 -1.21
C PHE A 344 -25.82 -0.22 -0.91
N HIS A 345 -26.82 -0.01 -0.03
CA HIS A 345 -27.16 1.31 0.48
C HIS A 345 -26.20 1.70 1.62
N ASP A 346 -25.23 2.56 1.30
CA ASP A 346 -24.35 3.24 2.26
C ASP A 346 -25.13 4.34 3.00
N PHE A 347 -25.42 4.15 4.28
CA PHE A 347 -25.98 5.19 5.15
C PHE A 347 -24.99 5.50 6.28
N ASN A 348 -23.79 5.96 5.92
CA ASN A 348 -22.82 6.51 6.87
C ASN A 348 -23.17 7.95 7.28
N GLY A 349 -24.24 8.09 8.06
CA GLY A 349 -24.61 9.35 8.71
C GLY A 349 -24.04 9.44 10.12
N LEU A 350 -22.75 9.77 10.27
CA LEU A 350 -22.17 10.06 11.59
C LEU A 350 -21.57 11.47 11.63
N ARG A 351 -22.37 12.41 12.16
CA ARG A 351 -21.85 13.62 12.80
C ARG A 351 -21.56 13.26 14.25
N PHE A 352 -20.31 13.38 14.70
CA PHE A 352 -19.99 13.38 16.13
C PHE A 352 -19.37 14.72 16.57
N PRO A 353 -19.65 15.16 17.81
CA PRO A 353 -19.17 16.42 18.33
C PRO A 353 -17.66 16.35 18.58
N LYS A 354 -16.94 17.36 18.08
CA LYS A 354 -15.55 17.62 18.43
C LYS A 354 -15.46 18.04 19.90
N SER A 355 -15.23 17.12 20.83
CA SER A 355 -14.51 17.38 22.09
C SER A 355 -14.42 16.11 22.94
N LEU A 356 -13.20 15.78 23.36
CA LEU A 356 -12.95 14.90 24.49
C LEU A 356 -12.73 15.78 25.73
N ASN A 357 -13.39 15.42 26.83
CA ASN A 357 -13.39 16.18 28.06
C ASN A 357 -12.05 16.02 28.81
N PHE A 358 -11.54 17.10 29.38
CA PHE A 358 -10.18 17.26 29.93
C PHE A 358 -9.83 16.33 31.11
N ASN A 359 -10.79 15.63 31.70
CA ASN A 359 -10.61 14.90 32.97
C ASN A 359 -10.14 13.43 32.83
N HIS A 360 -9.81 12.95 31.63
CA HIS A 360 -9.31 11.57 31.42
C HIS A 360 -7.82 11.51 31.05
N THR A 361 -7.07 12.59 31.26
CA THR A 361 -5.62 12.62 31.07
C THR A 361 -4.95 13.42 32.18
N THR A 362 -4.56 12.75 33.27
CA THR A 362 -3.52 13.19 34.23
C THR A 362 -3.28 12.02 35.20
N LEU A 363 -2.15 11.29 35.07
CA LEU A 363 -0.80 11.50 35.63
C LEU A 363 -0.63 10.95 37.06
N LEU A 364 0.53 10.32 37.28
CA LEU A 364 1.38 10.19 38.49
C LEU A 364 2.29 8.97 38.21
N HIS A 365 3.62 9.01 38.14
CA HIS A 365 4.65 9.92 38.62
C HIS A 365 5.81 10.01 37.62
#